data_AF-A0A1Q7XPH4-F1
#
_entry.id   AF-A0A1Q7XPH4-F1
#
_cell.length_a   1.000
_cell.length_b   1.000
_cell.length_c   1.000
_cell.angle_alpha   90.00
_cell.angle_beta   90.00
_cell.angle_gamma   90.00
#
_symmetry.space_group_name_H-M   'P 1'
#
loop_
_entity.id
_entity.type
_entity.pdbx_description
1 polymer ?
#
loop_
_entity_poly.entity_id
_entity_poly.type
_entity_poly.pdbx_seq_one_letter_code
_entity_poly.pdbx_strand_id
1 'polypeptide(L)'
;MKAFLYFDDLLNRRRYQQHIIFSSENPRVENRVFCATGIGAKRPFATLITDAIPDLNFFGPGTVPQWFAFYTYNEDGTNRRENITDWALEQFRSHYKDKSIAKWGIFYYVYAVLHHPLYRGRYAANLKRELPRIPFTPDFRAFADINKRLAEIHVNYEQQPEYPTGQRQALARLQ
;
A
#
# COMPACT_ATOMS: atom_id res chain seq x y z
N MET A 1 10.30 -6.50 9.40
CA MET A 1 10.79 -7.88 9.65
C MET A 1 9.58 -8.78 9.72
N LYS A 2 9.56 -9.84 8.91
CA LYS A 2 8.45 -10.81 8.88
C LYS A 2 8.58 -11.78 10.06
N ALA A 3 7.44 -12.28 10.53
CA ALA A 3 7.36 -13.29 11.58
C ALA A 3 6.28 -14.33 11.23
N PHE A 4 6.39 -15.53 11.79
CA PHE A 4 5.36 -16.55 11.65
C PHE A 4 4.14 -16.19 12.50
N LEU A 5 2.94 -16.31 11.91
CA LEU A 5 1.67 -16.05 12.56
C LEU A 5 0.83 -17.32 12.52
N TYR A 6 0.37 -17.77 13.68
CA TYR A 6 -0.72 -18.74 13.76
C TYR A 6 -2.04 -17.98 13.60
N PHE A 7 -2.57 -17.99 12.36
CA PHE A 7 -3.76 -17.20 11.98
C PHE A 7 -5.03 -18.06 12.02
N ASP A 8 -5.79 -17.94 13.10
CA ASP A 8 -6.92 -18.79 13.45
C ASP A 8 -8.08 -17.96 14.03
N ASP A 9 -9.31 -18.37 13.75
CA ASP A 9 -10.52 -17.63 14.11
C ASP A 9 -10.86 -17.65 15.61
N LEU A 10 -10.51 -18.73 16.30
CA LEU A 10 -10.69 -18.89 17.73
C LEU A 10 -9.54 -18.25 18.51
N LEU A 11 -8.30 -18.40 18.05
CA LEU A 11 -7.12 -17.96 18.78
C LEU A 11 -6.72 -16.50 18.50
N ASN A 12 -7.21 -15.88 17.42
CA ASN A 12 -6.99 -14.46 17.16
C ASN A 12 -8.23 -13.62 17.42
N ARG A 13 -8.19 -12.84 18.51
CA ARG A 13 -9.29 -11.96 18.94
C ARG A 13 -9.87 -11.07 17.83
N ARG A 14 -9.03 -10.54 16.93
CA ARG A 14 -9.47 -9.69 15.81
C ARG A 14 -8.68 -9.99 14.55
N ARG A 15 -9.28 -10.78 13.66
CA ARG A 15 -8.77 -11.03 12.31
C ARG A 15 -9.16 -9.95 11.30
N TYR A 16 -10.12 -9.08 11.63
CA TYR A 16 -10.75 -8.14 10.69
C TYR A 16 -11.09 -8.85 9.37
N GLN A 17 -10.83 -8.20 8.24
CA GLN A 17 -11.00 -8.78 6.90
C GLN A 17 -9.74 -9.48 6.38
N GLN A 18 -8.73 -9.74 7.21
CA GLN A 18 -7.47 -10.32 6.72
C GLN A 18 -7.66 -11.73 6.14
N HIS A 19 -8.64 -12.50 6.64
CA HIS A 19 -8.98 -13.85 6.15
C HIS A 19 -9.62 -13.85 4.74
N ILE A 20 -10.25 -12.75 4.31
CA ILE A 20 -10.75 -12.59 2.93
C ILE A 20 -9.78 -11.82 2.03
N ILE A 21 -8.69 -11.26 2.57
CA ILE A 21 -7.62 -10.59 1.82
C ILE A 21 -6.49 -11.58 1.55
N PHE A 22 -6.11 -12.36 2.55
CA PHE A 22 -5.10 -13.40 2.53
C PHE A 22 -5.76 -14.73 2.88
N SER A 23 -6.26 -15.44 1.85
CA SER A 23 -6.93 -16.73 2.04
C SER A 23 -5.94 -17.79 2.55
N SER A 24 -6.36 -18.53 3.57
CA SER A 24 -5.60 -19.63 4.18
C SER A 24 -5.45 -20.86 3.27
N GLU A 25 -6.38 -21.07 2.34
CA GLU A 25 -6.38 -22.25 1.47
C GLU A 25 -5.36 -22.16 0.33
N ASN A 26 -4.89 -20.95 0.01
CA ASN A 26 -3.90 -20.75 -1.03
C ASN A 26 -2.85 -19.70 -0.61
N PRO A 27 -1.83 -20.12 0.18
CA PRO A 27 -0.77 -19.24 0.65
C PRO A 27 0.12 -18.67 -0.47
N ARG A 28 -0.05 -19.11 -1.73
CA ARG A 28 0.65 -18.57 -2.91
C ARG A 28 -0.15 -17.49 -3.65
N VAL A 29 -1.32 -17.11 -3.16
CA VAL A 29 -2.10 -16.08 -3.84
C VAL A 29 -1.40 -14.73 -3.64
N GLU A 30 -0.73 -14.28 -4.69
CA GLU A 30 -0.13 -12.96 -4.80
C GLU A 30 -1.19 -11.87 -4.62
N ASN A 31 -1.43 -11.46 -3.37
CA ASN A 31 -2.17 -10.25 -3.08
C ASN A 31 -1.19 -9.17 -2.60
N ARG A 32 -1.42 -7.95 -3.05
CA ARG A 32 -0.67 -6.78 -2.60
C ARG A 32 -1.61 -5.88 -1.84
N VAL A 33 -1.16 -5.44 -0.68
CA VAL A 33 -1.94 -4.60 0.21
C VAL A 33 -1.04 -3.47 0.68
N PHE A 34 -1.48 -2.22 0.50
CA PHE A 34 -0.81 -1.11 1.15
C PHE A 34 -1.67 -0.53 2.25
N CYS A 35 -1.03 0.16 3.19
CA CYS A 35 -1.73 0.85 4.26
C CYS A 35 -1.56 2.36 4.20
N ALA A 36 -2.43 3.05 4.91
CA ALA A 36 -2.20 4.41 5.39
C ALA A 36 -2.30 4.40 6.91
N THR A 37 -1.50 5.25 7.57
CA THR A 37 -1.68 5.50 9.01
C THR A 37 -3.13 5.84 9.33
N GLY A 38 -3.66 5.28 10.41
CA GLY A 38 -5.05 5.43 10.80
C GLY A 38 -5.41 6.85 11.25
N ILE A 39 -6.71 7.12 11.22
CA ILE A 39 -7.31 8.35 11.72
C ILE A 39 -6.98 8.49 13.21
N GLY A 40 -6.60 9.70 13.63
CA GLY A 40 -6.27 10.00 15.03
C GLY A 40 -4.88 9.58 15.48
N ALA A 41 -4.05 9.00 14.59
CA ALA A 41 -2.69 8.64 14.93
C ALA A 41 -1.87 9.88 15.32
N LYS A 42 -1.15 9.78 16.44
CA LYS A 42 -0.22 10.82 16.91
C LYS A 42 1.11 10.83 16.15
N ARG A 43 1.41 9.76 15.43
CA ARG A 43 2.64 9.61 14.63
C ARG A 43 2.49 10.28 13.26
N PRO A 44 3.60 10.65 12.61
CA PRO A 44 3.57 11.16 11.24
C PRO A 44 2.89 10.17 10.28
N PHE A 45 2.28 10.70 9.23
CA PHE A 45 1.68 9.88 8.19
C PHE A 45 2.73 8.99 7.51
N ALA A 46 2.41 7.70 7.44
CA ALA A 46 3.20 6.68 6.78
C ALA A 46 2.29 5.75 5.97
N THR A 47 2.88 5.15 4.94
CA THR A 47 2.25 4.14 4.10
C THR A 47 3.32 3.14 3.70
N LEU A 48 2.96 1.88 3.64
CA LEU A 48 3.82 0.81 3.16
C LEU A 48 2.97 -0.25 2.47
N ILE A 49 3.53 -0.90 1.47
CA ILE A 49 2.93 -2.05 0.79
C ILE A 49 3.56 -3.35 1.28
N THR A 50 2.77 -4.41 1.35
CA THR A 50 3.18 -5.74 1.76
C THR A 50 2.43 -6.81 0.97
N ASP A 51 2.99 -8.01 0.97
CA ASP A 51 2.47 -9.25 0.41
C ASP A 51 2.08 -10.26 1.51
N ALA A 52 2.13 -9.86 2.79
CA ALA A 52 1.86 -10.70 3.95
C ALA A 52 0.83 -10.06 4.89
N ILE A 53 0.22 -10.89 5.75
CA ILE A 53 -0.74 -10.42 6.77
C ILE A 53 -0.04 -9.44 7.71
N PRO A 54 -0.48 -8.17 7.77
CA PRO A 54 0.14 -7.18 8.63
C PRO A 54 -0.47 -7.16 10.03
N ASP A 55 0.36 -6.86 11.03
CA ASP A 55 -0.09 -6.64 12.40
C ASP A 55 -0.90 -5.34 12.56
N LEU A 56 -1.81 -5.31 13.56
CA LEU A 56 -2.61 -4.13 13.88
C LEU A 56 -1.76 -2.92 14.30
N ASN A 57 -0.62 -3.16 14.94
CA ASN A 57 0.32 -2.13 15.40
C ASN A 57 1.51 -2.01 14.44
N PHE A 58 1.31 -2.24 13.14
CA PHE A 58 2.37 -2.20 12.12
C PHE A 58 3.27 -0.94 12.19
N PHE A 59 2.69 0.24 12.41
CA PHE A 59 3.43 1.50 12.60
C PHE A 59 3.66 1.88 14.07
N GLY A 60 3.48 0.92 14.98
CA GLY A 60 3.56 1.05 16.42
C GLY A 60 2.23 1.38 17.10
N PRO A 61 2.21 1.36 18.46
CA PRO A 61 0.98 1.52 19.23
C PRO A 61 0.24 2.81 18.93
N GLY A 62 -1.09 2.72 18.83
CA GLY A 62 -1.97 3.88 18.64
C GLY A 62 -1.99 4.46 17.23
N THR A 63 -1.47 3.75 16.23
CA THR A 63 -1.53 4.17 14.81
C THR A 63 -2.64 3.51 14.01
N VAL A 64 -3.02 2.27 14.36
CA VAL A 64 -4.07 1.44 13.75
C VAL A 64 -4.27 1.73 12.25
N PRO A 65 -3.36 1.27 11.37
CA PRO A 65 -3.40 1.59 9.97
C PRO A 65 -4.62 0.99 9.25
N GLN A 66 -5.14 1.72 8.28
CA GLN A 66 -6.14 1.21 7.34
C GLN A 66 -5.43 0.53 6.17
N TRP A 67 -5.89 -0.68 5.81
CA TRP A 67 -5.34 -1.49 4.74
C TRP A 67 -6.23 -1.44 3.49
N PHE A 68 -5.59 -1.39 2.33
CA PHE A 68 -6.19 -1.32 1.00
C PHE A 68 -5.61 -2.45 0.16
N ALA A 69 -6.37 -3.52 -0.02
CA ALA A 69 -5.96 -4.68 -0.79
C ALA A 69 -6.31 -4.53 -2.26
N PHE A 70 -5.48 -5.08 -3.15
CA PHE A 70 -5.82 -5.15 -4.57
C PHE A 70 -6.90 -6.19 -4.84
N TYR A 71 -6.79 -7.38 -4.24
CA TYR A 71 -7.78 -8.45 -4.35
C TYR A 71 -8.53 -8.70 -3.03
N THR A 72 -9.74 -9.23 -3.16
CA THR A 72 -10.50 -9.92 -2.11
C THR A 72 -11.01 -11.27 -2.61
N TYR A 73 -11.30 -12.17 -1.68
CA TYR A 73 -11.76 -13.54 -1.92
C TYR A 73 -13.04 -13.79 -1.12
N ASN A 74 -13.79 -14.81 -1.52
CA ASN A 74 -14.80 -15.39 -0.64
C ASN A 74 -14.11 -16.08 0.56
N GLU A 75 -14.89 -16.41 1.60
CA GLU A 75 -14.36 -17.08 2.81
C GLU A 75 -13.74 -18.45 2.51
N ASP A 76 -14.23 -19.15 1.49
CA ASP A 76 -13.69 -20.41 0.96
C ASP A 76 -12.44 -20.20 0.07
N GLY A 77 -11.91 -18.98 -0.01
CA GLY A 77 -10.75 -18.64 -0.85
C GLY A 77 -11.05 -18.55 -2.34
N THR A 78 -12.29 -18.81 -2.77
CA THR A 78 -12.70 -18.73 -4.18
C THR A 78 -13.01 -17.30 -4.61
N ASN A 79 -13.39 -17.13 -5.88
CA ASN A 79 -14.00 -15.89 -6.39
C ASN A 79 -13.14 -14.65 -6.11
N ARG A 80 -11.89 -14.69 -6.60
CA ARG A 80 -10.98 -13.55 -6.56
C ARG A 80 -11.58 -12.35 -7.29
N ARG A 81 -11.70 -11.23 -6.59
CA ARG A 81 -12.23 -9.96 -7.10
C ARG A 81 -11.22 -8.84 -6.94
N GLU A 82 -11.11 -7.98 -7.93
CA GLU A 82 -10.34 -6.74 -7.84
C GLU A 82 -11.13 -5.69 -7.04
N ASN A 83 -10.50 -5.04 -6.07
CA ASN A 83 -11.15 -4.03 -5.22
C ASN A 83 -11.26 -2.65 -5.87
N ILE A 84 -10.59 -2.44 -7.02
CA ILE A 84 -10.79 -1.24 -7.81
C ILE A 84 -12.02 -1.47 -8.68
N THR A 85 -13.06 -0.66 -8.44
CA THR A 85 -14.32 -0.77 -9.16
C THR A 85 -14.16 -0.37 -10.63
N ASP A 86 -15.01 -0.93 -11.49
CA ASP A 86 -15.02 -0.56 -12.91
C ASP A 86 -15.41 0.91 -13.10
N TRP A 87 -16.29 1.43 -12.22
CA TRP A 87 -16.59 2.85 -12.15
C TRP A 87 -15.33 3.70 -11.92
N ALA A 88 -14.50 3.35 -10.93
CA ALA A 88 -13.26 4.10 -10.67
C ALA A 88 -12.30 4.00 -11.87
N LEU A 89 -12.18 2.82 -12.47
CA LEU A 89 -11.37 2.61 -13.68
C LEU A 89 -11.82 3.55 -14.82
N GLU A 90 -13.13 3.67 -15.04
CA GLU A 90 -13.71 4.56 -16.04
C GLU A 90 -13.44 6.04 -15.73
N GLN A 91 -13.51 6.47 -14.46
CA GLN A 91 -13.17 7.84 -14.07
C GLN A 91 -11.72 8.19 -14.45
N PHE A 92 -10.77 7.29 -14.16
CA PHE A 92 -9.37 7.47 -14.54
C PHE A 92 -9.18 7.51 -16.06
N ARG A 93 -9.77 6.55 -16.79
CA ARG A 93 -9.68 6.49 -18.27
C ARG A 93 -10.27 7.73 -18.92
N SER A 94 -11.40 8.22 -18.40
CA SER A 94 -12.05 9.43 -18.90
C SER A 94 -11.24 10.68 -18.61
N HIS A 95 -10.72 10.82 -17.38
CA HIS A 95 -9.92 11.99 -16.99
C HIS A 95 -8.63 12.11 -17.81
N TYR A 96 -7.87 11.01 -17.92
CA TYR A 96 -6.58 10.98 -18.63
C TYR A 96 -6.71 10.73 -20.13
N LYS A 97 -7.93 10.48 -20.63
CA LYS A 97 -8.21 10.13 -22.03
C LYS A 97 -7.40 8.94 -22.54
N ASP A 98 -7.10 8.00 -21.64
CA ASP A 98 -6.28 6.83 -21.91
C ASP A 98 -7.02 5.55 -21.53
N LYS A 99 -7.50 4.82 -22.55
CA LYS A 99 -8.21 3.54 -22.37
C LYS A 99 -7.31 2.40 -21.91
N SER A 100 -5.99 2.53 -22.07
CA SER A 100 -5.02 1.50 -21.68
C SER A 100 -4.70 1.52 -20.18
N ILE A 101 -5.25 2.48 -19.42
CA ILE A 101 -5.16 2.46 -17.96
C ILE A 101 -5.82 1.18 -17.45
N ALA A 102 -5.09 0.46 -16.60
CA ALA A 102 -5.55 -0.75 -15.92
C ALA A 102 -5.62 -0.51 -14.41
N LYS A 103 -6.40 -1.34 -13.70
CA LYS A 103 -6.61 -1.22 -12.25
C LYS A 103 -5.29 -1.29 -11.46
N TRP A 104 -4.35 -2.15 -11.87
CA TRP A 104 -3.01 -2.18 -11.27
C TRP A 104 -2.29 -0.83 -11.37
N GLY A 105 -2.43 -0.12 -12.49
CA GLY A 105 -1.89 1.22 -12.64
C GLY A 105 -2.49 2.19 -11.62
N ILE A 106 -3.81 2.13 -11.42
CA ILE A 106 -4.52 2.96 -10.42
C ILE A 106 -4.04 2.61 -9.00
N PHE A 107 -3.84 1.33 -8.70
CA PHE A 107 -3.33 0.90 -7.40
C PHE A 107 -1.96 1.51 -7.07
N TYR A 108 -1.00 1.42 -7.99
CA TYR A 108 0.32 2.03 -7.82
C TYR A 108 0.29 3.55 -7.88
N TYR A 109 -0.60 4.13 -8.67
CA TYR A 109 -0.84 5.56 -8.70
C TYR A 109 -1.33 6.08 -7.34
N VAL A 110 -2.26 5.39 -6.69
CA VAL A 110 -2.72 5.77 -5.34
C VAL A 110 -1.55 5.69 -4.37
N TYR A 111 -0.77 4.61 -4.42
CA TYR A 111 0.44 4.46 -3.62
C TYR A 111 1.41 5.63 -3.82
N ALA A 112 1.57 6.10 -5.07
CA ALA A 112 2.38 7.26 -5.42
C ALA A 112 1.93 8.55 -4.76
N VAL A 113 0.64 8.86 -4.87
CA VAL A 113 0.05 10.05 -4.26
C VAL A 113 0.27 10.04 -2.75
N LEU A 114 0.10 8.88 -2.10
CA LEU A 114 0.34 8.74 -0.67
C LEU A 114 1.82 8.87 -0.27
N HIS A 115 2.77 8.69 -1.20
CA HIS A 115 4.21 8.96 -0.97
C HIS A 115 4.60 10.41 -1.24
N HIS A 116 3.81 11.15 -2.01
CA HIS A 116 4.20 12.47 -2.49
C HIS A 116 4.29 13.50 -1.34
N PRO A 117 5.46 14.15 -1.11
CA PRO A 117 5.65 15.09 0.00
C PRO A 117 4.67 16.26 -0.03
N LEU A 118 4.41 16.84 -1.21
CA LEU A 118 3.45 17.95 -1.33
C LEU A 118 2.02 17.51 -0.98
N TYR A 119 1.64 16.27 -1.29
CA TYR A 119 0.31 15.76 -0.93
C TYR A 119 0.20 15.60 0.59
N ARG A 120 1.20 14.98 1.22
CA ARG A 120 1.26 14.81 2.69
C ARG A 120 1.27 16.15 3.41
N GLY A 121 2.01 17.15 2.90
CA GLY A 121 2.06 18.49 3.47
C GLY A 121 0.73 19.23 3.33
N ARG A 122 0.17 19.27 2.12
CA ARG A 122 -1.08 19.98 1.82
C ARG A 122 -2.29 19.41 2.58
N TYR A 123 -2.36 18.09 2.74
CA TYR A 123 -3.51 17.42 3.36
C TYR A 123 -3.21 16.90 4.78
N ALA A 124 -2.16 17.39 5.45
CA ALA A 124 -1.72 16.89 6.76
C ALA A 124 -2.85 16.89 7.82
N ALA A 125 -3.70 17.92 7.83
CA ALA A 125 -4.84 18.00 8.75
C ALA A 125 -5.95 16.98 8.41
N ASN A 126 -6.25 16.79 7.12
CA ASN A 126 -7.25 15.82 6.65
C ASN A 126 -6.79 14.38 6.92
N LEU A 127 -5.52 14.06 6.62
CA LEU A 127 -4.96 12.72 6.82
C LEU A 127 -4.96 12.27 8.30
N LYS A 128 -5.07 13.21 9.25
CA LYS A 128 -5.26 12.90 10.67
C LYS A 128 -6.72 12.63 11.07
N ARG A 129 -7.68 13.03 10.25
CA ARG A 129 -9.12 13.10 10.61
C ARG A 129 -10.01 12.21 9.75
N GLU A 130 -9.62 11.93 8.52
CA GLU A 130 -10.38 11.14 7.55
C GLU A 130 -9.45 10.28 6.68
N LEU A 131 -10.03 9.32 5.96
CA LEU A 131 -9.29 8.51 5.00
C LEU A 131 -8.75 9.37 3.84
N PRO A 132 -7.60 9.02 3.25
CA PRO A 132 -7.01 9.77 2.15
C PRO A 132 -7.96 9.89 0.95
N ARG A 133 -8.13 11.10 0.43
CA ARG A 133 -8.85 11.37 -0.83
C ARG A 133 -7.84 11.62 -1.93
N ILE A 134 -7.92 10.84 -3.00
CA ILE A 134 -6.87 10.81 -4.03
C ILE A 134 -7.23 11.79 -5.16
N PRO A 135 -6.46 12.87 -5.37
CA PRO A 135 -6.63 13.74 -6.53
C PRO A 135 -6.10 13.08 -7.81
N PHE A 136 -6.54 13.62 -8.96
CA PHE A 136 -5.85 13.41 -10.24
C PHE A 136 -4.62 14.31 -10.33
N THR A 137 -3.46 13.72 -10.58
CA THR A 137 -2.19 14.41 -10.82
C THR A 137 -2.02 14.65 -12.32
N PRO A 138 -1.13 15.57 -12.74
CA PRO A 138 -0.93 15.86 -14.16
C PRO A 138 -0.47 14.66 -14.99
N ASP A 139 0.36 13.77 -14.43
CA ASP A 139 0.91 12.61 -15.13
C ASP A 139 0.61 11.31 -14.38
N PHE A 140 -0.37 10.56 -14.89
CA PHE A 140 -0.74 9.26 -14.35
C PHE A 140 0.39 8.23 -14.46
N ARG A 141 1.04 8.17 -15.63
CA ARG A 141 1.98 7.10 -15.97
C ARG A 141 3.26 7.23 -15.17
N ALA A 142 3.82 8.43 -15.09
CA ALA A 142 4.99 8.68 -14.25
C ALA A 142 4.75 8.28 -12.79
N PHE A 143 3.59 8.65 -12.22
CA PHE A 143 3.25 8.29 -10.84
C PHE A 143 3.10 6.77 -10.68
N ALA A 144 2.34 6.13 -11.56
CA ALA A 144 2.08 4.70 -11.52
C ALA A 144 3.37 3.87 -11.70
N ASP A 145 4.23 4.21 -12.65
CA ASP A 145 5.42 3.42 -12.99
C ASP A 145 6.51 3.54 -11.91
N ILE A 146 6.79 4.75 -11.42
CA ILE A 146 7.74 4.97 -10.32
C ILE A 146 7.29 4.19 -9.08
N ASN A 147 5.99 4.18 -8.79
CA ASN A 147 5.48 3.53 -7.58
C ASN A 147 5.21 2.05 -7.72
N LYS A 148 5.03 1.55 -8.95
CA LYS A 148 5.17 0.12 -9.22
C LYS A 148 6.57 -0.34 -8.82
N ARG A 149 7.60 0.40 -9.23
CA ARG A 149 8.99 0.10 -8.87
C ARG A 149 9.23 0.21 -7.35
N LEU A 150 8.74 1.27 -6.72
CA LEU A 150 8.85 1.44 -5.27
C LEU A 150 8.14 0.31 -4.51
N ALA A 151 6.96 -0.11 -4.98
CA ALA A 151 6.22 -1.21 -4.39
C ALA A 151 6.97 -2.55 -4.50
N GLU A 152 7.60 -2.82 -5.65
CA GLU A 152 8.47 -3.99 -5.81
C GLU A 152 9.62 -4.00 -4.82
N ILE A 153 10.26 -2.85 -4.59
CA ILE A 153 11.34 -2.71 -3.60
C ILE A 153 10.81 -2.95 -2.19
N HIS A 154 9.67 -2.36 -1.82
CA HIS A 154 9.10 -2.49 -0.48
C HIS A 154 8.61 -3.90 -0.17
N VAL A 155 8.06 -4.62 -1.14
CA VAL A 155 7.67 -6.02 -0.97
C VAL A 155 8.91 -6.91 -0.84
N ASN A 156 9.92 -6.67 -1.68
CA ASN A 156 11.14 -7.49 -1.74
C ASN A 156 12.31 -6.81 -1.02
N TYR A 157 12.05 -6.14 0.11
CA TYR A 157 13.06 -5.35 0.82
C TYR A 157 14.24 -6.20 1.34
N GLU A 158 14.01 -7.50 1.56
CA GLU A 158 15.01 -8.47 2.01
C GLU A 158 15.95 -8.94 0.88
N GLN A 159 15.62 -8.65 -0.38
CA GLN A 159 16.33 -9.13 -1.57
C GLN A 159 17.07 -8.00 -2.32
N GLN A 160 17.13 -6.80 -1.74
CA GLN A 160 17.79 -5.67 -2.40
C GLN A 160 19.32 -5.83 -2.36
N PRO A 161 20.02 -5.43 -3.43
CA PRO A 161 21.48 -5.43 -3.43
C PRO A 161 22.02 -4.50 -2.34
N GLU A 162 23.16 -4.87 -1.75
CA GLU A 162 23.84 -4.05 -0.77
C GLU A 162 24.22 -2.69 -1.38
N TYR A 163 24.06 -1.63 -0.59
CA TYR A 163 24.42 -0.29 -1.04
C TYR A 163 25.96 -0.16 -1.14
N PRO A 164 26.51 0.42 -2.22
CA PRO A 164 27.96 0.57 -2.38
C PRO A 164 28.59 1.46 -1.29
N THR A 165 29.40 0.86 -0.42
CA THR A 165 30.03 1.55 0.74
C THR A 165 31.09 2.59 0.34
N GLY A 166 31.61 2.56 -0.90
CA GLY A 166 32.70 3.43 -1.37
C GLY A 166 32.33 4.89 -1.68
N GLN A 167 31.04 5.24 -1.77
CA GLN A 167 30.61 6.62 -2.12
C GLN A 167 30.30 7.51 -0.91
N ARG A 168 30.31 6.98 0.32
CA ARG A 168 30.04 7.77 1.54
C ARG A 168 31.12 8.80 1.87
N GLN A 169 32.36 8.63 1.39
CA GLN A 169 33.45 9.57 1.70
C GLN A 169 33.36 10.90 0.94
N ALA A 170 32.60 10.97 -0.16
CA ALA A 170 32.47 12.19 -0.96
C ALA A 170 31.36 13.13 -0.44
N LEU A 171 30.25 12.59 0.05
CA LEU A 171 29.11 13.39 0.51
C LEU A 171 29.25 13.90 1.95
N ALA A 172 30.05 13.24 2.79
CA ALA A 172 30.34 13.68 4.16
C ALA A 172 31.42 14.79 4.25
N ARG A 173 31.98 15.24 3.11
CA ARG A 173 33.00 16.32 3.05
C ARG A 173 32.46 17.64 2.49
N LEU A 174 31.14 17.75 2.29
CA LEU A 174 30.47 18.94 1.72
C LEU A 174 29.39 19.52 2.66
N GLN A 175 29.49 19.26 3.97
CA GLN A 175 28.78 19.97 5.03
C GLN A 175 29.81 20.48 6.04
#